data_AF-A0A3B8LFI0-F1
#
_entry.id   AF-A0A3B8LFI0-F1
#
_cell.length_a   1.000
_cell.length_b   1.000
_cell.length_c   1.000
_cell.angle_alpha   90.00
_cell.angle_beta   90.00
_cell.angle_gamma   90.00
#
_symmetry.space_group_name_H-M   'P 1'
#
loop_
_entity.id
_entity.type
_entity.pdbx_description
1 polymer ?
#
loop_
_entity_poly.entity_id
_entity_poly.type
_entity_poly.pdbx_seq_one_letter_code
_entity_poly.pdbx_strand_id
1 'polypeptide(L)'
;MVHRETFENRDERFRQKLKQLVAKTLPVVFVSGTLMLTHCSSGPATKEGTQTEQTKEKVTEQAKEKATEKTTEPITEYPVVVDGRRPDGLCEPAFDDSYMTEERDIVSAFFARIVHLERSAVVAFEYLARELEAYNAPQELIDIAYQAVEEEKEHARLMTQVVEHFGGASIPPVEVAPFKLRPLYEIAFENAEEGCTRETYGALMALWQAEAANDELVRSVCAQVGHDESRHAALSWAIDEWVTPLLTIEQQQELMAIKASTMDVLREESRRPVHPALVKWAGYPTPQAASLLLQDSFAA
;
A
#
# COMPACT_ATOMS: atom_id res chain seq x y z
N MET A 1 -26.16 18.53 26.99
CA MET A 1 -26.15 18.25 25.54
C MET A 1 -24.71 18.25 25.09
N VAL A 2 -24.11 17.06 24.93
CA VAL A 2 -22.77 16.94 24.32
C VAL A 2 -22.99 17.04 22.81
N HIS A 3 -22.29 17.94 22.13
CA HIS A 3 -22.41 18.09 20.68
C HIS A 3 -22.03 16.77 19.99
N ARG A 4 -22.93 16.26 19.16
CA ARG A 4 -22.59 15.22 18.18
C ARG A 4 -21.69 15.91 17.14
N GLU A 5 -20.44 15.48 17.04
CA GLU A 5 -19.51 16.06 16.05
C GLU A 5 -19.93 15.68 14.63
N THR A 6 -19.74 16.59 13.69
CA THR A 6 -19.98 16.36 12.26
C THR A 6 -18.96 15.38 11.69
N PHE A 7 -19.29 14.73 10.56
CA PHE A 7 -18.38 13.82 9.88
C PHE A 7 -17.03 14.49 9.58
N GLU A 8 -17.04 15.69 9.02
CA GLU A 8 -15.83 16.45 8.65
C GLU A 8 -14.85 16.67 9.82
N ASN A 9 -15.36 16.91 11.04
CA ASN A 9 -14.50 17.07 12.22
C ASN A 9 -13.87 15.73 12.66
N ARG A 10 -14.60 14.62 12.47
CA ARG A 10 -14.11 13.27 12.78
C ARG A 10 -13.07 12.85 11.74
N ASP A 11 -13.36 13.05 10.46
CA ASP A 11 -12.45 12.84 9.34
C ASP A 11 -11.13 13.59 9.54
N GLU A 12 -11.18 14.91 9.80
CA GLU A 12 -9.95 15.69 9.96
C GLU A 12 -9.06 15.16 11.10
N ARG A 13 -9.65 14.78 12.25
CA ARG A 13 -8.85 14.19 13.34
C ARG A 13 -8.30 12.81 12.97
N PHE A 14 -9.08 12.01 12.25
CA PHE A 14 -8.65 10.70 11.77
C PHE A 14 -7.45 10.86 10.82
N ARG A 15 -7.56 11.75 9.83
CA ARG A 15 -6.47 12.13 8.93
C ARG A 15 -5.22 12.61 9.68
N GLN A 16 -5.37 13.49 10.67
CA GLN A 16 -4.24 13.95 11.48
C GLN A 16 -3.57 12.81 12.25
N LYS A 17 -4.34 11.83 12.76
CA LYS A 17 -3.79 10.62 13.39
C LYS A 17 -2.95 9.82 12.40
N LEU A 18 -3.44 9.58 11.18
CA LEU A 18 -2.69 8.86 10.14
C LEU A 18 -1.39 9.57 9.77
N LYS A 19 -1.44 10.89 9.54
CA LYS A 19 -0.25 11.71 9.25
C LYS A 19 0.78 11.65 10.37
N GLN A 20 0.34 11.74 11.63
CA GLN A 20 1.23 11.63 12.79
C GLN A 20 1.87 10.23 12.90
N LEU A 21 1.16 9.18 12.49
CA LEU A 21 1.70 7.82 12.44
C LEU A 21 2.90 7.75 11.48
N VAL A 22 2.68 8.18 10.24
CA VAL A 22 3.71 8.19 9.19
C VAL A 22 4.92 9.02 9.63
N ALA A 23 4.69 10.22 10.16
CA ALA A 23 5.75 11.11 10.62
C ALA A 23 6.58 10.54 11.79
N LYS A 24 5.99 9.69 12.64
CA LYS A 24 6.73 9.02 13.73
C LYS A 24 7.52 7.81 13.24
N THR A 25 7.00 7.07 12.27
CA THR A 25 7.63 5.85 11.75
C THR A 25 8.81 6.16 10.82
N LEU A 26 8.70 7.19 9.97
CA LEU A 26 9.73 7.56 9.00
C LEU A 26 11.15 7.70 9.63
N PRO A 27 11.38 8.50 10.69
CA PRO A 27 12.71 8.67 11.28
C PRO A 27 13.29 7.37 11.87
N VAL A 28 12.46 6.51 12.44
CA VAL A 28 12.90 5.24 13.08
C VAL A 28 13.54 4.31 12.04
N VAL A 29 12.97 4.29 10.84
CA VAL A 29 13.44 3.46 9.72
C VAL A 29 14.73 4.04 9.12
N PHE A 30 14.79 5.35 8.89
CA PHE A 30 15.97 6.00 8.29
C PHE A 30 17.19 6.07 9.23
N VAL A 31 17.00 6.17 10.56
CA VAL A 31 18.10 6.14 11.53
C VAL A 31 18.67 4.72 11.70
N SER A 32 17.83 3.69 11.60
CA SER A 32 18.28 2.28 11.72
C SER A 32 19.04 1.77 10.48
N GLY A 33 18.81 2.36 9.30
CA GLY A 33 19.53 2.03 8.06
C GLY A 33 20.90 2.72 7.88
N THR A 34 21.22 3.75 8.68
CA THR A 34 22.44 4.57 8.50
C THR A 34 23.66 4.02 9.26
N LEU A 35 23.49 3.02 10.14
CA LEU A 35 24.59 2.46 10.91
C LEU A 35 25.27 1.27 10.19
N MET A 36 25.94 1.49 9.04
CA MET A 36 26.99 0.58 8.50
C MET A 36 27.74 1.18 7.28
N LEU A 37 28.01 2.49 7.24
CA LEU A 37 28.97 3.05 6.27
C LEU A 37 29.81 4.19 6.88
N THR A 38 30.74 3.84 7.77
CA THR A 38 31.94 4.65 8.09
C THR A 38 33.07 3.66 8.40
N HIS A 39 34.30 3.71 7.89
CA HIS A 39 34.99 4.56 6.93
C HIS A 39 36.23 3.74 6.51
N CYS A 40 36.45 3.56 5.20
CA CYS A 40 37.78 3.24 4.70
C CYS A 40 38.50 4.57 4.47
N SER A 41 39.50 4.88 5.29
CA SER A 41 40.38 6.04 5.07
C SER A 41 41.83 5.63 5.37
N SER A 42 42.65 5.90 4.36
CA SER A 42 44.07 5.64 4.21
C SER A 42 45.00 6.50 5.09
N GLY A 43 46.01 5.85 5.68
CA GLY A 43 47.37 6.37 6.00
C GLY A 43 47.50 7.46 7.09
N PRO A 44 48.70 7.63 7.73
CA PRO A 44 50.04 7.44 7.14
C PRO A 44 51.03 6.59 7.95
N ALA A 45 52.19 6.38 7.32
CA ALA A 45 53.29 5.47 7.69
C ALA A 45 54.13 5.86 8.92
N THR A 46 54.68 4.85 9.61
CA THR A 46 56.04 4.88 10.22
C THR A 46 56.64 3.48 10.39
N LYS A 47 57.68 3.23 9.59
CA LYS A 47 58.99 2.55 9.78
C LYS A 47 59.23 1.40 10.81
N GLU A 48 60.01 0.45 10.26
CA GLU A 48 61.14 -0.33 10.84
C GLU A 48 60.87 -1.70 11.52
N GLY A 49 61.54 -2.75 11.01
CA GLY A 49 61.60 -4.08 11.65
C GLY A 49 61.88 -5.31 10.77
N THR A 50 63.02 -5.34 10.10
CA THR A 50 63.98 -6.46 9.85
C THR A 50 63.59 -7.96 9.94
N GLN A 51 63.97 -8.74 8.90
CA GLN A 51 64.34 -10.21 8.83
C GLN A 51 63.21 -11.26 9.00
N THR A 52 63.10 -12.42 8.33
CA THR A 52 63.99 -13.27 7.48
C THR A 52 63.17 -14.37 6.74
N GLU A 53 63.76 -14.98 5.70
CA GLU A 53 63.58 -16.36 5.18
C GLU A 53 62.26 -16.76 4.48
N GLN A 54 62.25 -16.88 3.13
CA GLN A 54 62.58 -18.07 2.30
C GLN A 54 61.69 -19.31 2.51
N THR A 55 60.82 -19.60 1.55
CA THR A 55 60.76 -20.92 0.85
C THR A 55 59.95 -20.83 -0.45
N LYS A 56 60.38 -21.64 -1.43
CA LYS A 56 60.11 -21.62 -2.87
C LYS A 56 58.94 -22.52 -3.29
N GLU A 57 58.42 -22.21 -4.49
CA GLU A 57 57.92 -23.10 -5.57
C GLU A 57 56.89 -24.19 -5.19
N LYS A 58 55.85 -24.51 -5.95
CA LYS A 58 55.36 -24.31 -7.32
C LYS A 58 53.95 -24.95 -7.30
N VAL A 59 53.04 -24.60 -8.23
CA VAL A 59 52.15 -25.53 -8.97
C VAL A 59 51.14 -24.70 -9.79
N THR A 60 51.37 -24.72 -11.10
CA THR A 60 50.44 -24.61 -12.24
C THR A 60 49.37 -23.51 -12.27
N GLU A 61 49.63 -22.50 -13.09
CA GLU A 61 48.92 -22.31 -14.38
C GLU A 61 47.51 -22.93 -14.48
N GLN A 62 46.51 -22.17 -14.05
CA GLN A 62 45.15 -22.22 -14.61
C GLN A 62 44.46 -20.88 -14.36
N ALA A 63 44.78 -19.92 -15.21
CA ALA A 63 43.85 -18.85 -15.52
C ALA A 63 42.73 -19.46 -16.35
N LYS A 64 41.51 -19.52 -15.80
CA LYS A 64 40.26 -19.42 -16.56
C LYS A 64 39.10 -19.18 -15.59
N GLU A 65 38.54 -17.98 -15.72
CA GLU A 65 37.12 -17.69 -15.58
C GLU A 65 36.39 -18.34 -14.39
N LYS A 66 36.37 -17.62 -13.29
CA LYS A 66 35.17 -17.56 -12.45
C LYS A 66 34.88 -16.10 -12.15
N ALA A 67 34.42 -15.39 -13.18
CA ALA A 67 33.44 -14.35 -12.95
C ALA A 67 32.26 -15.08 -12.29
N THR A 68 32.05 -14.82 -11.01
CA THR A 68 30.83 -15.21 -10.31
C THR A 68 29.70 -14.45 -11.02
N GLU A 69 29.12 -15.11 -12.01
CA GLU A 69 27.82 -14.80 -12.56
C GLU A 69 26.86 -14.79 -11.36
N LYS A 70 26.57 -13.60 -10.88
CA LYS A 70 25.56 -13.37 -9.86
C LYS A 70 24.25 -13.61 -10.59
N THR A 71 23.81 -14.86 -10.62
CA THR A 71 22.46 -15.22 -11.05
C THR A 71 21.51 -14.54 -10.09
N THR A 72 21.07 -13.34 -10.46
CA THR A 72 19.88 -12.71 -9.91
C THR A 72 18.75 -13.65 -10.28
N GLU A 73 18.31 -14.48 -9.34
CA GLU A 73 17.02 -15.16 -9.53
C GLU A 73 15.98 -14.06 -9.81
N PRO A 74 15.16 -14.21 -10.87
CA PRO A 74 14.13 -13.24 -11.15
C PRO A 74 13.25 -13.13 -9.89
N ILE A 75 13.09 -11.92 -9.37
CA ILE A 75 12.15 -11.67 -8.28
C ILE A 75 10.77 -11.86 -8.90
N THR A 76 10.22 -13.06 -8.78
CA THR A 76 8.96 -13.48 -9.42
C THR A 76 7.72 -13.05 -8.67
N GLU A 77 7.87 -12.40 -7.51
CA GLU A 77 6.75 -11.98 -6.68
C GLU A 77 6.75 -10.46 -6.53
N TYR A 78 5.85 -9.82 -7.28
CA TYR A 78 5.47 -8.43 -7.08
C TYR A 78 4.76 -8.30 -5.73
N PRO A 79 4.90 -7.17 -5.01
CA PRO A 79 4.10 -6.96 -3.82
C PRO A 79 2.61 -7.05 -4.18
N VAL A 80 1.83 -7.72 -3.32
CA VAL A 80 0.38 -7.61 -3.39
C VAL A 80 0.06 -6.15 -3.14
N VAL A 81 -0.56 -5.50 -4.12
CA VAL A 81 -1.08 -4.15 -3.94
C VAL A 81 -2.29 -4.27 -3.02
N VAL A 82 -2.20 -3.60 -1.87
CA VAL A 82 -3.15 -3.70 -0.76
C VAL A 82 -4.16 -2.54 -0.80
N ASP A 83 -4.04 -1.65 -1.77
CA ASP A 83 -4.73 -0.35 -1.82
C ASP A 83 -6.11 -0.45 -2.49
N GLY A 84 -7.08 0.33 -2.01
CA GLY A 84 -8.41 0.51 -2.61
C GLY A 84 -9.44 -0.58 -2.29
N ARG A 85 -10.72 -0.17 -2.12
CA ARG A 85 -11.86 -1.08 -1.98
C ARG A 85 -12.16 -1.85 -3.25
N ARG A 86 -12.35 -3.17 -3.14
CA ARG A 86 -12.77 -4.04 -4.25
C ARG A 86 -14.29 -4.27 -4.24
N PRO A 87 -14.98 -4.20 -5.40
CA PRO A 87 -16.40 -4.51 -5.48
C PRO A 87 -16.65 -6.02 -5.41
N ASP A 88 -17.78 -6.43 -4.81
CA ASP A 88 -18.28 -7.80 -4.93
C ASP A 88 -18.38 -8.24 -6.40
N GLY A 89 -17.84 -9.41 -6.71
CA GLY A 89 -17.83 -9.96 -8.07
C GLY A 89 -16.81 -9.33 -9.03
N LEU A 90 -15.78 -8.63 -8.54
CA LEU A 90 -14.60 -8.26 -9.34
C LEU A 90 -13.93 -9.51 -9.91
N CYS A 91 -13.72 -9.54 -11.22
CA CYS A 91 -12.96 -10.60 -11.87
C CYS A 91 -11.45 -10.38 -11.72
N GLU A 92 -10.71 -11.48 -11.53
CA GLU A 92 -9.25 -11.42 -11.41
C GLU A 92 -8.62 -10.84 -12.70
N PRO A 93 -7.81 -9.77 -12.61
CA PRO A 93 -7.21 -9.15 -13.77
C PRO A 93 -6.09 -10.02 -14.36
N ALA A 94 -6.02 -10.04 -15.69
CA ALA A 94 -4.91 -10.65 -16.41
C ALA A 94 -3.81 -9.62 -16.69
N PHE A 95 -2.83 -9.51 -15.79
CA PHE A 95 -1.61 -8.73 -16.02
C PHE A 95 -0.59 -9.53 -16.84
N ASP A 96 0.07 -8.85 -17.78
CA ASP A 96 1.23 -9.40 -18.49
C ASP A 96 2.51 -8.94 -17.80
N ASP A 97 3.05 -9.82 -16.94
CA ASP A 97 4.31 -9.57 -16.24
C ASP A 97 5.54 -10.06 -17.04
N SER A 98 5.36 -10.51 -18.28
CA SER A 98 6.47 -10.99 -19.09
C SER A 98 7.41 -9.82 -19.43
N TYR A 99 8.72 -10.03 -19.22
CA TYR A 99 9.81 -9.14 -19.66
C TYR A 99 10.15 -7.89 -18.84
N MET A 100 9.66 -7.74 -17.60
CA MET A 100 10.05 -6.61 -16.75
C MET A 100 11.45 -6.81 -16.16
N THR A 101 12.48 -6.24 -16.80
CA THR A 101 13.87 -6.33 -16.32
C THR A 101 14.42 -5.01 -15.78
N GLU A 102 13.89 -3.87 -16.23
CA GLU A 102 14.37 -2.55 -15.84
C GLU A 102 13.60 -2.01 -14.63
N GLU A 103 14.28 -1.24 -13.77
CA GLU A 103 13.67 -0.66 -12.55
C GLU A 103 12.39 0.13 -12.86
N ARG A 104 12.36 0.86 -13.99
CA ARG A 104 11.22 1.69 -14.37
C ARG A 104 10.02 0.86 -14.80
N ASP A 105 10.24 -0.24 -15.53
CA ASP A 105 9.17 -1.13 -15.99
C ASP A 105 8.49 -1.81 -14.79
N ILE A 106 9.29 -2.19 -13.78
CA ILE A 106 8.79 -2.74 -12.51
C ILE A 106 7.89 -1.72 -11.78
N VAL A 107 8.31 -0.45 -11.73
CA VAL A 107 7.52 0.63 -11.10
C VAL A 107 6.25 0.92 -11.91
N SER A 108 6.34 0.94 -13.24
CA SER A 108 5.19 1.14 -14.12
C SER A 108 4.16 0.02 -13.95
N ALA A 109 4.58 -1.25 -13.91
CA ALA A 109 3.72 -2.40 -13.69
C ALA A 109 3.05 -2.38 -12.30
N PHE A 110 3.77 -1.94 -11.27
CA PHE A 110 3.20 -1.76 -9.93
C PHE A 110 2.07 -0.70 -9.94
N PHE A 111 2.31 0.47 -10.51
CA PHE A 111 1.25 1.49 -10.60
C PHE A 111 0.11 1.09 -11.54
N ALA A 112 0.34 0.24 -12.55
CA ALA A 112 -0.74 -0.28 -13.39
C ALA A 112 -1.72 -1.15 -12.58
N ARG A 113 -1.22 -1.87 -11.57
CA ARG A 113 -2.05 -2.61 -10.61
C ARG A 113 -2.85 -1.67 -9.71
N ILE A 114 -2.23 -0.60 -9.21
CA ILE A 114 -2.94 0.45 -8.46
C ILE A 114 -4.06 1.04 -9.32
N VAL A 115 -3.78 1.46 -10.56
CA VAL A 115 -4.83 2.02 -11.44
C VAL A 115 -6.00 1.06 -11.63
N HIS A 116 -5.73 -0.24 -11.78
CA HIS A 116 -6.79 -1.23 -11.89
C HIS A 116 -7.65 -1.27 -10.61
N LEU A 117 -7.04 -1.15 -9.43
CA LEU A 117 -7.75 -1.09 -8.15
C LEU A 117 -8.55 0.21 -8.02
N GLU A 118 -8.00 1.39 -8.35
CA GLU A 118 -8.77 2.65 -8.32
C GLU A 118 -9.99 2.58 -9.27
N ARG A 119 -9.80 2.03 -10.48
CA ARG A 119 -10.91 1.81 -11.41
C ARG A 119 -11.95 0.82 -10.88
N SER A 120 -11.54 -0.14 -10.07
CA SER A 120 -12.43 -1.08 -9.40
C SER A 120 -13.18 -0.41 -8.24
N ALA A 121 -12.50 0.46 -7.49
CA ALA A 121 -13.05 1.24 -6.39
C ALA A 121 -14.16 2.19 -6.86
N VAL A 122 -14.06 2.76 -8.07
CA VAL A 122 -15.17 3.51 -8.71
C VAL A 122 -16.47 2.68 -8.68
N VAL A 123 -16.41 1.42 -9.14
CA VAL A 123 -17.59 0.53 -9.17
C VAL A 123 -18.02 0.15 -7.75
N ALA A 124 -17.06 -0.07 -6.84
CA ALA A 124 -17.34 -0.40 -5.46
C ALA A 124 -18.10 0.71 -4.72
N PHE A 125 -17.68 1.96 -4.86
CA PHE A 125 -18.38 3.10 -4.28
C PHE A 125 -19.73 3.38 -4.96
N GLU A 126 -19.85 3.17 -6.29
CA GLU A 126 -21.14 3.26 -6.98
C GLU A 126 -22.15 2.23 -6.44
N TYR A 127 -21.69 0.99 -6.20
CA TYR A 127 -22.52 -0.07 -5.66
C TYR A 127 -22.87 0.20 -4.19
N LEU A 128 -21.88 0.60 -3.39
CA LEU A 128 -22.06 0.95 -1.99
C LEU A 128 -23.06 2.10 -1.82
N ALA A 129 -22.96 3.18 -2.62
CA ALA A 129 -23.90 4.30 -2.56
C ALA A 129 -25.35 3.85 -2.80
N ARG A 130 -25.57 2.99 -3.80
CA ARG A 130 -26.89 2.41 -4.10
C ARG A 130 -27.40 1.48 -3.01
N GLU A 131 -26.51 0.72 -2.38
CA GLU A 131 -26.83 -0.13 -1.23
C GLU A 131 -27.23 0.73 -0.01
N LEU A 132 -26.48 1.78 0.29
CA LEU A 132 -26.76 2.74 1.36
C LEU A 132 -28.13 3.42 1.16
N GLU A 133 -28.44 3.85 -0.07
CA GLU A 133 -29.77 4.38 -0.44
C GLU A 133 -30.87 3.37 -0.18
N ALA A 134 -30.72 2.13 -0.67
CA ALA A 134 -31.73 1.09 -0.55
C ALA A 134 -32.05 0.74 0.92
N TYR A 135 -31.04 0.84 1.80
CA TYR A 135 -31.18 0.60 3.23
C TYR A 135 -31.48 1.86 4.06
N ASN A 136 -31.74 3.01 3.43
CA ASN A 136 -32.05 4.29 4.08
C ASN A 136 -30.96 4.71 5.09
N ALA A 137 -29.69 4.58 4.70
CA ALA A 137 -28.57 5.12 5.46
C ALA A 137 -28.71 6.64 5.64
N PRO A 138 -28.05 7.25 6.64
CA PRO A 138 -28.01 8.70 6.77
C PRO A 138 -27.56 9.37 5.47
N GLN A 139 -28.28 10.41 5.03
CA GLN A 139 -28.04 11.08 3.75
C GLN A 139 -26.59 11.55 3.58
N GLU A 140 -25.97 12.02 4.65
CA GLU A 140 -24.56 12.44 4.65
C GLU A 140 -23.62 11.30 4.20
N LEU A 141 -23.86 10.05 4.60
CA LEU A 141 -23.02 8.92 4.17
C LEU A 141 -23.22 8.57 2.70
N ILE A 142 -24.45 8.70 2.19
CA ILE A 142 -24.77 8.47 0.78
C ILE A 142 -24.07 9.53 -0.09
N ASP A 143 -24.17 10.80 0.32
CA ASP A 143 -23.55 11.91 -0.41
C ASP A 143 -22.01 11.77 -0.45
N ILE A 144 -21.39 11.37 0.66
CA ILE A 144 -19.94 11.12 0.72
C ILE A 144 -19.56 9.90 -0.14
N ALA A 145 -20.37 8.84 -0.17
CA ALA A 145 -20.11 7.68 -1.03
C ALA A 145 -20.13 8.04 -2.53
N TYR A 146 -21.07 8.89 -2.97
CA TYR A 146 -21.05 9.40 -4.35
C TYR A 146 -19.89 10.34 -4.63
N GLN A 147 -19.47 11.13 -3.63
CA GLN A 147 -18.27 11.96 -3.76
C GLN A 147 -17.01 11.09 -3.92
N ALA A 148 -16.90 9.98 -3.19
CA ALA A 148 -15.80 9.03 -3.33
C ALA A 148 -15.71 8.47 -4.76
N VAL A 149 -16.84 8.20 -5.44
CA VAL A 149 -16.84 7.77 -6.85
C VAL A 149 -16.09 8.76 -7.77
N GLU A 150 -16.26 10.06 -7.55
CA GLU A 150 -15.59 11.09 -8.36
C GLU A 150 -14.12 11.23 -7.99
N GLU A 151 -13.78 11.05 -6.71
CA GLU A 151 -12.39 11.01 -6.22
C GLU A 151 -11.65 9.82 -6.83
N GLU A 152 -12.25 8.63 -6.88
CA GLU A 152 -11.62 7.44 -7.48
C GLU A 152 -11.37 7.56 -8.98
N LYS A 153 -12.27 8.24 -9.71
CA LYS A 153 -12.04 8.54 -11.13
C LYS A 153 -10.81 9.42 -11.30
N GLU A 154 -10.61 10.37 -10.40
CA GLU A 154 -9.44 11.23 -10.41
C GLU A 154 -8.18 10.48 -9.96
N HIS A 155 -8.26 9.62 -8.95
CA HIS A 155 -7.16 8.74 -8.52
C HIS A 155 -6.69 7.86 -9.68
N ALA A 156 -7.60 7.17 -10.35
CA ALA A 156 -7.31 6.35 -11.52
C ALA A 156 -6.62 7.16 -12.63
N ARG A 157 -7.04 8.41 -12.86
CA ARG A 157 -6.45 9.32 -13.85
C ARG A 157 -5.04 9.78 -13.46
N LEU A 158 -4.83 10.12 -12.19
CA LEU A 158 -3.53 10.55 -11.66
C LEU A 158 -2.53 9.39 -11.68
N MET A 159 -2.94 8.21 -11.20
CA MET A 159 -2.11 7.01 -11.20
C MET A 159 -1.78 6.54 -12.63
N THR A 160 -2.69 6.73 -13.61
CA THR A 160 -2.38 6.44 -15.02
C THR A 160 -1.23 7.31 -15.54
N GLN A 161 -1.15 8.59 -15.15
CA GLN A 161 -0.01 9.45 -15.51
C GLN A 161 1.31 8.95 -14.90
N VAL A 162 1.26 8.38 -13.70
CA VAL A 162 2.44 7.74 -13.09
C VAL A 162 2.87 6.51 -13.90
N VAL A 163 1.92 5.66 -14.33
CA VAL A 163 2.20 4.52 -15.20
C VAL A 163 2.91 4.95 -16.48
N GLU A 164 2.36 5.96 -17.18
CA GLU A 164 2.91 6.54 -18.41
C GLU A 164 4.30 7.15 -18.20
N HIS A 165 4.52 7.82 -17.06
CA HIS A 165 5.81 8.41 -16.72
C HIS A 165 6.92 7.35 -16.60
N PHE A 166 6.64 6.20 -15.98
CA PHE A 166 7.67 5.18 -15.76
C PHE A 166 7.92 4.29 -16.98
N GLY A 167 6.89 3.88 -17.73
CA GLY A 167 7.08 2.98 -18.87
C GLY A 167 5.81 2.64 -19.68
N GLY A 168 4.62 3.01 -19.20
CA GLY A 168 3.37 2.76 -19.91
C GLY A 168 2.92 1.30 -19.87
N ALA A 169 3.11 0.61 -18.73
CA ALA A 169 2.60 -0.75 -18.55
C ALA A 169 1.10 -0.85 -18.85
N SER A 170 0.67 -1.99 -19.42
CA SER A 170 -0.72 -2.22 -19.79
C SER A 170 -1.62 -2.29 -18.55
N ILE A 171 -2.78 -1.64 -18.64
CA ILE A 171 -3.79 -1.61 -17.57
C ILE A 171 -5.00 -2.38 -18.08
N PRO A 172 -5.27 -3.60 -17.56
CA PRO A 172 -6.40 -4.40 -18.02
C PRO A 172 -7.74 -3.71 -17.70
N PRO A 173 -8.79 -3.99 -18.50
CA PRO A 173 -10.12 -3.49 -18.21
C PRO A 173 -10.63 -4.03 -16.85
N VAL A 174 -11.48 -3.26 -16.20
CA VAL A 174 -12.19 -3.69 -14.99
C VAL A 174 -13.48 -4.39 -15.42
N GLU A 175 -13.65 -5.63 -14.95
CA GLU A 175 -14.84 -6.44 -15.18
C GLU A 175 -15.44 -6.82 -13.83
N VAL A 176 -16.68 -6.39 -13.59
CA VAL A 176 -17.40 -6.62 -12.33
C VAL A 176 -18.77 -7.18 -12.65
N ALA A 177 -19.25 -8.11 -11.82
CA ALA A 177 -20.61 -8.61 -11.92
C ALA A 177 -21.66 -7.47 -11.86
N PRO A 178 -22.79 -7.58 -12.59
CA PRO A 178 -23.83 -6.56 -12.52
C PRO A 178 -24.37 -6.37 -11.11
N PHE A 179 -24.66 -5.12 -10.75
CA PHE A 179 -25.21 -4.76 -9.45
C PHE A 179 -26.40 -5.64 -9.05
N LYS A 180 -26.36 -6.13 -7.81
CA LYS A 180 -27.45 -6.80 -7.14
C LYS A 180 -27.51 -6.29 -5.71
N LEU A 181 -28.69 -5.87 -5.25
CA LEU A 181 -28.86 -5.51 -3.85
C LEU A 181 -28.68 -6.76 -2.97
N ARG A 182 -27.66 -6.73 -2.11
CA ARG A 182 -27.31 -7.80 -1.18
C ARG A 182 -27.92 -7.57 0.20
N PRO A 183 -28.05 -8.60 1.04
CA PRO A 183 -28.41 -8.43 2.44
C PRO A 183 -27.46 -7.49 3.18
N LEU A 184 -28.00 -6.68 4.11
CA LEU A 184 -27.24 -5.68 4.88
C LEU A 184 -26.00 -6.23 5.59
N TYR A 185 -26.04 -7.49 6.05
CA TYR A 185 -24.89 -8.10 6.71
C TYR A 185 -23.73 -8.37 5.74
N GLU A 186 -23.99 -8.67 4.46
CA GLU A 186 -22.93 -8.87 3.45
C GLU A 186 -22.23 -7.55 3.15
N ILE A 187 -23.00 -6.46 3.07
CA ILE A 187 -22.49 -5.10 2.90
C ILE A 187 -21.62 -4.71 4.10
N ALA A 188 -22.07 -5.03 5.31
CA ALA A 188 -21.30 -4.77 6.53
C ALA A 188 -19.98 -5.56 6.56
N PHE A 189 -20.00 -6.83 6.13
CA PHE A 189 -18.83 -7.70 6.07
C PHE A 189 -17.80 -7.19 5.06
N GLU A 190 -18.23 -6.85 3.84
CA GLU A 190 -17.35 -6.24 2.85
C GLU A 190 -16.83 -4.88 3.32
N ASN A 191 -17.66 -4.05 3.95
CA ASN A 191 -17.21 -2.78 4.50
C ASN A 191 -16.17 -2.95 5.61
N ALA A 192 -16.27 -4.00 6.42
CA ALA A 192 -15.29 -4.33 7.43
C ALA A 192 -13.95 -4.77 6.83
N GLU A 193 -13.98 -5.62 5.81
CA GLU A 193 -12.78 -6.10 5.12
C GLU A 193 -12.15 -4.98 4.28
N GLU A 194 -12.87 -4.49 3.28
CA GLU A 194 -12.32 -3.57 2.29
C GLU A 194 -12.22 -2.14 2.86
N GLY A 195 -13.30 -1.61 3.41
CA GLY A 195 -13.34 -0.22 3.88
C GLY A 195 -12.57 0.04 5.17
N CYS A 196 -12.99 -0.61 6.26
CA CYS A 196 -12.43 -0.35 7.58
C CYS A 196 -10.97 -0.81 7.70
N THR A 197 -10.53 -1.79 6.94
CA THR A 197 -9.14 -2.26 6.99
C THR A 197 -8.32 -1.89 5.77
N ARG A 198 -8.68 -2.31 4.55
CA ARG A 198 -7.86 -2.07 3.36
C ARG A 198 -7.78 -0.57 2.99
N GLU A 199 -8.88 0.20 2.98
CA GLU A 199 -8.80 1.65 2.71
C GLU A 199 -8.01 2.39 3.79
N THR A 200 -8.19 2.00 5.07
CA THR A 200 -7.42 2.60 6.16
C THR A 200 -5.92 2.36 5.98
N TYR A 201 -5.53 1.17 5.51
CA TYR A 201 -4.14 0.86 5.21
C TYR A 201 -3.66 1.55 3.93
N GLY A 202 -4.46 1.59 2.87
CA GLY A 202 -4.17 2.30 1.61
C GLY A 202 -3.91 3.78 1.84
N ALA A 203 -4.72 4.44 2.67
CA ALA A 203 -4.50 5.82 3.09
C ALA A 203 -3.13 6.03 3.76
N LEU A 204 -2.72 5.10 4.64
CA LEU A 204 -1.39 5.14 5.28
C LEU A 204 -0.26 4.92 4.28
N MET A 205 -0.44 3.99 3.34
CA MET A 205 0.51 3.69 2.28
C MET A 205 0.72 4.91 1.37
N ALA A 206 -0.36 5.54 0.92
CA ALA A 206 -0.31 6.75 0.10
C ALA A 206 0.37 7.91 0.86
N LEU A 207 0.00 8.15 2.13
CA LEU A 207 0.66 9.18 2.96
C LEU A 207 2.15 8.88 3.19
N TRP A 208 2.55 7.62 3.33
CA TRP A 208 3.95 7.23 3.42
C TRP A 208 4.69 7.51 2.10
N GLN A 209 4.13 7.07 0.97
CA GLN A 209 4.73 7.24 -0.35
C GLN A 209 4.86 8.71 -0.74
N ALA A 210 3.93 9.56 -0.29
CA ALA A 210 3.98 11.01 -0.45
C ALA A 210 5.27 11.65 0.12
N GLU A 211 5.81 11.05 1.19
CA GLU A 211 7.02 11.54 1.87
C GLU A 211 8.28 10.77 1.43
N ALA A 212 8.16 9.45 1.20
CA ALA A 212 9.29 8.55 1.04
C ALA A 212 9.77 8.38 -0.42
N ALA A 213 8.93 8.68 -1.42
CA ALA A 213 9.28 8.47 -2.82
C ALA A 213 10.37 9.43 -3.31
N ASN A 214 11.36 8.94 -4.06
CA ASN A 214 12.35 9.81 -4.69
C ASN A 214 11.77 10.61 -5.86
N ASP A 215 10.79 10.05 -6.58
CA ASP A 215 10.17 10.70 -7.73
C ASP A 215 9.15 11.76 -7.29
N GLU A 216 9.24 12.97 -7.85
CA GLU A 216 8.41 14.11 -7.43
C GLU A 216 6.95 13.97 -7.86
N LEU A 217 6.70 13.35 -9.01
CA LEU A 217 5.34 13.10 -9.50
C LEU A 217 4.63 12.12 -8.56
N VAL A 218 5.32 11.04 -8.16
CA VAL A 218 4.79 10.07 -7.19
C VAL A 218 4.45 10.77 -5.87
N ARG A 219 5.37 11.57 -5.31
CA ARG A 219 5.09 12.29 -4.05
C ARG A 219 3.85 13.17 -4.15
N SER A 220 3.73 13.94 -5.24
CA SER A 220 2.60 14.83 -5.45
C SER A 220 1.27 14.08 -5.59
N VAL A 221 1.25 13.00 -6.37
CA VAL A 221 0.04 12.20 -6.59
C VAL A 221 -0.38 11.50 -5.30
N CYS A 222 0.55 10.81 -4.63
CA CYS A 222 0.26 10.12 -3.38
C CYS A 222 -0.14 11.06 -2.23
N ALA A 223 0.32 12.32 -2.24
CA ALA A 223 -0.12 13.31 -1.25
C ALA A 223 -1.60 13.69 -1.40
N GLN A 224 -2.07 13.81 -2.65
CA GLN A 224 -3.48 14.06 -2.94
C GLN A 224 -4.31 12.81 -2.63
N VAL A 225 -3.94 11.66 -3.20
CA VAL A 225 -4.65 10.39 -2.99
C VAL A 225 -4.73 10.06 -1.51
N GLY A 226 -3.61 10.11 -0.76
CA GLY A 226 -3.63 9.83 0.68
C GLY A 226 -4.50 10.79 1.53
N HIS A 227 -4.75 12.01 1.03
CA HIS A 227 -5.73 12.91 1.67
C HIS A 227 -7.16 12.42 1.44
N ASP A 228 -7.49 12.04 0.22
CA ASP A 228 -8.84 11.62 -0.18
C ASP A 228 -9.15 10.22 0.39
N GLU A 229 -8.19 9.29 0.33
CA GLU A 229 -8.28 7.95 0.95
C GLU A 229 -8.52 8.00 2.46
N SER A 230 -7.98 9.01 3.15
CA SER A 230 -8.26 9.17 4.59
C SER A 230 -9.74 9.47 4.87
N ARG A 231 -10.41 10.17 3.95
CA ARG A 231 -11.85 10.46 3.99
C ARG A 231 -12.67 9.21 3.67
N HIS A 232 -12.22 8.39 2.72
CA HIS A 232 -12.86 7.11 2.37
C HIS A 232 -12.80 6.09 3.51
N ALA A 233 -11.64 5.99 4.16
CA ALA A 233 -11.49 5.22 5.38
C ALA A 233 -12.42 5.74 6.49
N ALA A 234 -12.50 7.06 6.70
CA ALA A 234 -13.42 7.65 7.68
C ALA A 234 -14.90 7.36 7.35
N LEU A 235 -15.29 7.39 6.08
CA LEU A 235 -16.62 6.98 5.61
C LEU A 235 -16.89 5.52 5.99
N SER A 236 -15.95 4.62 5.73
CA SER A 236 -16.09 3.19 6.02
C SER A 236 -16.33 2.92 7.50
N TRP A 237 -15.60 3.62 8.39
CA TRP A 237 -15.84 3.54 9.83
C TRP A 237 -17.18 4.14 10.26
N ALA A 238 -17.64 5.21 9.61
CA ALA A 238 -18.96 5.79 9.89
C ALA A 238 -20.12 4.86 9.43
N ILE A 239 -19.95 4.16 8.31
CA ILE A 239 -20.87 3.12 7.84
C ILE A 239 -20.90 1.96 8.83
N ASP A 240 -19.73 1.51 9.31
CA ASP A 240 -19.61 0.44 10.31
C ASP A 240 -20.37 0.77 11.60
N GLU A 241 -20.21 1.99 12.11
CA GLU A 241 -20.95 2.47 13.29
C GLU A 241 -22.47 2.51 13.07
N TRP A 242 -22.91 2.86 11.86
CA TRP A 242 -24.32 2.89 11.51
C TRP A 242 -24.92 1.49 11.37
N VAL A 243 -24.22 0.58 10.69
CA VAL A 243 -24.74 -0.75 10.33
C VAL A 243 -24.68 -1.74 11.49
N THR A 244 -23.64 -1.69 12.32
CA THR A 244 -23.43 -2.63 13.44
C THR A 244 -24.66 -2.83 14.35
N PRO A 245 -25.35 -1.77 14.84
CA PRO A 245 -26.53 -1.95 15.70
C PRO A 245 -27.75 -2.55 14.97
N LEU A 246 -27.72 -2.64 13.63
CA LEU A 246 -28.78 -3.24 12.82
C LEU A 246 -28.56 -4.75 12.58
N LEU A 247 -27.39 -5.27 12.94
CA LEU A 247 -27.02 -6.68 12.78
C LEU A 247 -27.43 -7.53 13.99
N THR A 248 -27.62 -8.84 13.78
CA THR A 248 -27.79 -9.79 14.90
C THR A 248 -26.51 -9.95 15.70
N ILE A 249 -26.60 -10.54 16.90
CA ILE A 249 -25.41 -10.79 17.74
C ILE A 249 -24.41 -11.70 17.02
N GLU A 250 -24.89 -12.74 16.33
CA GLU A 250 -24.06 -13.65 15.56
C GLU A 250 -23.36 -12.93 14.40
N GLN A 251 -24.06 -12.05 13.70
CA GLN A 251 -23.49 -11.23 12.62
C GLN A 251 -22.47 -10.21 13.15
N GLN A 252 -22.68 -9.62 14.32
CA GLN A 252 -21.70 -8.73 14.96
C GLN A 252 -20.43 -9.50 15.36
N GLN A 253 -20.56 -10.73 15.83
CA GLN A 253 -19.42 -11.59 16.13
C GLN A 253 -18.64 -11.93 14.86
N GLU A 254 -19.33 -12.28 13.78
CA GLU A 254 -18.71 -12.54 12.48
C GLU A 254 -18.01 -11.29 11.92
N LEU A 255 -18.65 -10.13 12.01
CA LEU A 255 -18.06 -8.83 11.60
C LEU A 255 -16.72 -8.57 12.32
N MET A 256 -16.66 -8.84 13.63
CA MET A 256 -15.42 -8.72 14.40
C MET A 256 -14.37 -9.75 13.97
N ALA A 257 -14.80 -10.98 13.67
CA ALA A 257 -13.91 -12.03 13.19
C ALA A 257 -13.30 -11.69 11.82
N ILE A 258 -14.09 -11.12 10.90
CA ILE A 258 -13.64 -10.64 9.59
C ILE A 258 -12.58 -9.56 9.74
N LYS A 259 -12.83 -8.52 10.56
CA LYS A 259 -11.81 -7.49 10.80
C LYS A 259 -10.51 -8.09 11.34
N ALA A 260 -10.59 -9.05 12.25
CA ALA A 260 -9.42 -9.71 12.81
C ALA A 260 -8.66 -10.55 11.77
N SER A 261 -9.37 -11.34 10.96
CA SER A 261 -8.76 -12.17 9.91
C SER A 261 -8.16 -11.34 8.78
N THR A 262 -8.83 -10.27 8.35
CA THR A 262 -8.27 -9.34 7.34
C THR A 262 -7.01 -8.66 7.87
N MET A 263 -6.99 -8.28 9.15
CA MET A 263 -5.76 -7.75 9.78
C MET A 263 -4.62 -8.77 9.81
N ASP A 264 -4.90 -10.06 9.99
CA ASP A 264 -3.88 -11.11 9.92
C ASP A 264 -3.36 -11.30 8.49
N VAL A 265 -4.24 -11.21 7.48
CA VAL A 265 -3.85 -11.21 6.07
C VAL A 265 -2.95 -10.01 5.75
N LEU A 266 -3.33 -8.80 6.18
CA LEU A 266 -2.53 -7.58 6.01
C LEU A 266 -1.15 -7.71 6.66
N ARG A 267 -1.06 -8.33 7.85
CA ARG A 267 0.23 -8.59 8.51
C ARG A 267 1.11 -9.50 7.67
N GLU A 268 0.55 -10.54 7.08
CA GLU A 268 1.32 -11.44 6.23
C GLU A 268 1.74 -10.78 4.92
N GLU A 269 0.83 -10.03 4.27
CA GLU A 269 1.13 -9.25 3.06
C GLU A 269 2.26 -8.23 3.31
N SER A 270 2.21 -7.52 4.45
CA SER A 270 3.22 -6.51 4.84
C SER A 270 4.64 -7.07 5.06
N ARG A 271 4.78 -8.39 5.23
CA ARG A 271 6.08 -9.04 5.45
C ARG A 271 6.73 -9.50 4.15
N ARG A 272 6.00 -9.50 3.04
CA ARG A 272 6.51 -10.00 1.76
C ARG A 272 7.66 -9.12 1.26
N PRO A 273 8.70 -9.71 0.64
CA PRO A 273 9.78 -8.94 0.05
C PRO A 273 9.27 -7.93 -0.98
N VAL A 274 9.86 -6.74 -0.98
CA VAL A 274 9.54 -5.65 -1.92
C VAL A 274 10.75 -5.42 -2.82
N HIS A 275 10.51 -5.25 -4.12
CA HIS A 275 11.57 -4.94 -5.07
C HIS A 275 12.23 -3.58 -4.74
N PRO A 276 13.58 -3.47 -4.72
CA PRO A 276 14.27 -2.22 -4.35
C PRO A 276 13.87 -0.99 -5.19
N ALA A 277 13.51 -1.20 -6.46
CA ALA A 277 13.02 -0.13 -7.34
C ALA A 277 11.73 0.51 -6.81
N LEU A 278 10.82 -0.26 -6.20
CA LEU A 278 9.57 0.26 -5.65
C LEU A 278 9.83 1.08 -4.38
N VAL A 279 10.74 0.62 -3.52
CA VAL A 279 11.16 1.38 -2.34
C VAL A 279 11.78 2.72 -2.76
N LYS A 280 12.66 2.68 -3.77
CA LYS A 280 13.38 3.86 -4.26
C LYS A 280 12.48 4.86 -4.99
N TRP A 281 11.72 4.41 -5.98
CA TRP A 281 11.00 5.29 -6.90
C TRP A 281 9.55 5.53 -6.51
N ALA A 282 8.86 4.49 -6.04
CA ALA A 282 7.47 4.60 -5.60
C ALA A 282 7.34 4.99 -4.12
N GLY A 283 8.45 4.98 -3.36
CA GLY A 283 8.45 5.24 -1.92
C GLY A 283 7.81 4.11 -1.12
N TYR A 284 7.65 2.91 -1.71
CA TYR A 284 6.96 1.81 -1.04
C TYR A 284 7.71 1.40 0.24
N PRO A 285 7.04 1.21 1.39
CA PRO A 285 7.70 0.85 2.63
C PRO A 285 8.41 -0.51 2.53
N THR A 286 9.55 -0.63 3.21
CA THR A 286 10.16 -1.94 3.43
C THR A 286 9.26 -2.80 4.34
N PRO A 287 9.42 -4.13 4.37
CA PRO A 287 8.61 -4.99 5.24
C PRO A 287 8.64 -4.59 6.71
N GLN A 288 9.80 -4.10 7.18
CA GLN A 288 9.95 -3.59 8.54
C GLN A 288 9.14 -2.30 8.76
N ALA A 289 9.19 -1.36 7.82
CA ALA A 289 8.41 -0.13 7.89
C ALA A 289 6.89 -0.41 7.80
N ALA A 290 6.48 -1.28 6.87
CA ALA A 290 5.09 -1.69 6.69
C ALA A 290 4.53 -2.36 7.95
N SER A 291 5.31 -3.21 8.61
CA SER A 291 4.94 -3.84 9.88
C SER A 291 4.72 -2.82 11.00
N LEU A 292 5.58 -1.80 11.10
CA LEU A 292 5.44 -0.72 12.10
C LEU A 292 4.21 0.15 11.84
N LEU A 293 3.97 0.53 10.57
CA LEU A 293 2.76 1.27 10.18
C LEU A 293 1.49 0.49 10.54
N LEU A 294 1.47 -0.82 10.29
CA LEU A 294 0.31 -1.66 10.58
C LEU A 294 0.10 -1.87 12.08
N GLN A 295 1.18 -1.98 12.86
CA GLN A 295 1.08 -2.16 14.32
C GLN A 295 0.43 -0.95 15.00
N ASP A 296 0.80 0.26 14.59
CA ASP A 296 0.37 1.48 15.28
C ASP A 296 -0.97 2.05 14.77
N SER A 297 -1.39 1.67 13.56
CA SER A 297 -2.61 2.20 12.91
C SER A 297 -3.91 1.70 13.52
N PHE A 298 -3.92 0.44 13.96
CA PHE A 298 -5.08 -0.23 14.57
C PHE A 298 -4.92 -0.44 16.08
N ALA A 299 -3.91 0.15 16.70
CA ALA A 299 -3.78 0.19 18.16
C ALA A 299 -4.88 1.10 18.75
N ALA A 300 -5.66 0.52 19.67
CA ALA A 300 -6.77 1.16 20.37
C ALA A 300 -6.30 2.33 21.27
#